data_AF-A0A4Y2FG76-F1
#
_entry.id   AF-A0A4Y2FG76-F1
#
_cell.length_a   1.000
_cell.length_b   1.000
_cell.length_c   1.000
_cell.angle_alpha   90.00
_cell.angle_beta   90.00
_cell.angle_gamma   90.00
#
_symmetry.space_group_name_H-M   'P 1'
#
loop_
_entity.id
_entity.type
_entity.pdbx_description
1 polymer ?
#
loop_
_entity_poly.entity_id
_entity_poly.type
_entity_poly.pdbx_seq_one_letter_code
_entity_poly.pdbx_strand_id
1 'polypeptide(L)' 'HLSYKKVRARWVPKMLCDDHKARRLASDLTFLTCCSAEGEGFLKSIAIENEFWIQSVTPGTNEQSKQWMNAN' A
#
# COMPACT_ATOMS: atom_id res chain seq x y z
N HIS A 1 -20.68 -7.62 -1.16
CA HIS A 1 -20.07 -6.42 -0.55
C HIS A 1 -18.65 -6.77 -0.10
N LEU A 2 -17.61 -6.34 -0.82
CA LEU A 2 -16.23 -6.72 -0.52
C LEU A 2 -15.66 -5.74 0.53
N SER A 3 -15.46 -6.23 1.75
CA SER A 3 -14.98 -5.44 2.89
C SER A 3 -13.49 -5.09 2.77
N TYR A 4 -13.14 -4.14 1.91
CA TYR A 4 -11.77 -3.60 1.84
C TYR A 4 -11.54 -2.55 2.94
N LYS A 5 -10.34 -2.55 3.54
CA LYS A 5 -9.87 -1.52 4.47
C LYS A 5 -8.63 -0.86 3.87
N LYS A 6 -8.60 0.47 3.79
CA LYS A 6 -7.44 1.21 3.25
C LYS A 6 -6.30 1.15 4.26
N VAL A 7 -5.21 0.47 3.92
CA VAL A 7 -4.05 0.27 4.81
C VAL A 7 -2.86 1.16 4.40
N ARG A 8 -2.74 1.53 3.11
CA ARG A 8 -1.85 2.55 2.52
C ARG A 8 -2.49 3.10 1.23
N ALA A 9 -1.81 3.94 0.45
CA ALA A 9 -2.33 4.52 -0.81
C ALA A 9 -2.77 3.49 -1.89
N ARG A 10 -2.54 2.19 -1.65
CA ARG A 10 -2.95 1.08 -2.51
C ARG A 10 -4.07 0.26 -1.86
N TRP A 11 -5.01 -0.20 -2.69
CA TRP A 11 -6.02 -1.17 -2.28
C TRP A 11 -5.36 -2.53 -2.04
N VAL A 12 -5.47 -3.05 -0.82
CA VAL A 12 -4.95 -4.38 -0.46
C VAL A 12 -6.14 -5.28 -0.11
N PRO A 13 -6.20 -6.52 -0.66
CA PRO A 13 -7.23 -7.48 -0.26
C PRO A 13 -7.23 -7.74 1.24
N LYS A 14 -8.42 -7.79 1.85
CA LYS A 14 -8.57 -8.11 3.28
C LYS A 14 -8.09 -9.53 3.62
N MET A 15 -8.24 -10.46 2.68
CA MET A 15 -7.70 -11.82 2.78
C MET A 15 -6.78 -12.09 1.61
N LEU A 16 -5.66 -12.74 1.88
CA LEU A 16 -4.76 -13.26 0.86
C LEU A 16 -5.20 -14.67 0.49
N CYS A 17 -5.28 -14.98 -0.81
CA CYS A 17 -5.39 -16.36 -1.24
C CYS A 17 -4.07 -17.10 -0.97
N ASP A 18 -4.10 -18.43 -1.04
CA ASP A 18 -2.92 -19.24 -0.69
C ASP A 18 -1.75 -19.01 -1.65
N ASP A 19 -2.01 -18.71 -2.92
CA ASP A 19 -0.97 -18.30 -3.88
C ASP A 19 -0.27 -16.99 -3.46
N HIS A 20 -1.03 -15.97 -3.05
CA HIS A 20 -0.47 -14.73 -2.55
C HIS A 20 0.39 -14.93 -1.29
N LYS A 21 0.00 -15.86 -0.40
CA LYS A 21 0.78 -16.21 0.79
C LYS A 21 2.06 -16.94 0.41
N ALA A 22 1.97 -17.92 -0.49
CA ALA A 22 3.12 -18.69 -0.95
C ALA A 22 4.17 -17.79 -1.63
N ARG A 23 3.74 -16.90 -2.54
CA ARG A 23 4.62 -15.92 -3.18
C ARG A 23 5.30 -15.00 -2.17
N ARG A 24 4.54 -14.47 -1.19
CA ARG A 24 5.11 -13.62 -0.14
C ARG A 24 6.15 -14.36 0.69
N LEU A 25 5.82 -15.54 1.17
CA LEU A 25 6.75 -16.35 1.97
C LEU A 25 8.03 -16.66 1.20
N ALA A 26 7.93 -17.02 -0.08
CA ALA A 26 9.09 -17.28 -0.92
C ALA A 26 9.98 -16.04 -1.06
N SER A 27 9.39 -14.88 -1.37
CA SER A 27 10.14 -13.61 -1.46
C SER A 27 10.77 -13.20 -0.13
N ASP A 28 10.05 -13.37 0.99
CA ASP A 28 10.53 -13.04 2.33
C ASP A 28 11.71 -13.94 2.73
N LEU A 29 11.66 -15.23 2.41
CA LEU A 29 12.77 -16.17 2.66
C LEU A 29 14.01 -15.81 1.84
N THR A 30 13.86 -15.46 0.56
CA THR A 30 14.97 -14.99 -0.28
C THR A 30 15.59 -13.72 0.30
N PHE A 31 14.75 -12.74 0.67
CA PHE A 31 15.20 -11.49 1.27
C PHE A 31 15.97 -11.72 2.58
N LEU A 32 15.43 -12.56 3.48
CA LEU A 32 16.09 -12.92 4.74
C LEU A 32 17.44 -13.61 4.51
N THR A 33 17.52 -14.48 3.50
CA THR A 33 18.78 -15.14 3.14
C THR A 33 19.83 -14.11 2.72
N CYS A 34 19.48 -13.18 1.83
CA CYS A 34 20.37 -12.08 1.43
C CYS A 34 20.79 -11.21 2.63
N CYS A 35 19.84 -10.83 3.48
CA CYS A 35 20.12 -10.05 4.69
C CYS A 35 21.08 -10.78 5.64
N SER A 36 20.94 -12.10 5.78
CA SER A 36 21.82 -12.88 6.64
C SER A 36 23.24 -13.03 6.09
N ALA A 37 23.38 -13.07 4.76
CA ALA A 37 24.67 -13.23 4.10
C ALA A 37 25.45 -11.91 3.99
N GLU A 38 24.77 -10.81 3.67
CA GLU A 38 25.39 -9.50 3.39
C GLU A 38 25.23 -8.49 4.53
N GLY A 39 24.39 -8.81 5.53
CA GLY A 39 24.20 -7.99 6.72
C GLY A 39 23.62 -6.61 6.43
N GLU A 40 24.08 -5.61 7.18
CA GLU A 40 23.58 -4.24 7.09
C GLU A 40 23.91 -3.55 5.75
N GLY A 41 24.96 -4.00 5.05
CA GLY A 41 25.35 -3.44 3.75
C GLY A 41 24.28 -3.62 2.69
N PHE A 42 23.59 -4.76 2.70
CA PHE A 42 22.46 -5.03 1.83
C PHE A 42 21.27 -4.11 2.13
N LEU A 43 20.95 -3.89 3.40
CA LEU A 43 19.85 -2.98 3.75
C LEU A 43 20.15 -1.52 3.36
N LYS A 44 21.42 -1.10 3.48
CA LYS A 44 21.86 0.25 3.11
C LYS A 44 21.86 0.50 1.60
N SER A 45 21.91 -0.55 0.78
CA SER A 45 21.87 -0.42 -0.69
C SER A 45 20.44 -0.33 -1.24
N ILE A 46 19.41 -0.64 -0.45
CA ILE A 46 18.03 -0.61 -0.89
C ILE A 46 17.50 0.83 -0.91
N ALA A 47 17.17 1.32 -2.10
CA ALA A 47 16.33 2.50 -2.28
C ALA A 47 14.85 2.08 -2.28
N ILE A 48 14.05 2.64 -1.36
CA ILE A 48 12.61 2.40 -1.30
C ILE A 48 11.88 3.57 -1.93
N GLU A 49 11.10 3.30 -2.96
CA GLU A 49 10.20 4.27 -3.59
C GLU A 49 8.73 3.89 -3.33
N ASN A 50 7.89 4.89 -3.02
CA ASN A 50 6.46 4.67 -2.84
C ASN A 50 5.65 5.94 -3.15
N GLU A 51 4.48 5.75 -3.78
CA GLU A 51 3.52 6.81 -4.04
C GLU A 51 2.52 6.97 -2.88
N PHE A 52 2.18 8.22 -2.56
CA PHE A 52 1.11 8.56 -1.63
C PHE A 52 0.28 9.73 -2.19
N TRP A 53 -1.03 9.69 -1.95
CA TRP A 53 -1.94 10.77 -2.36
C TRP A 53 -1.99 11.85 -1.29
N ILE A 54 -1.66 13.09 -1.64
CA ILE A 54 -1.87 14.28 -0.80
C ILE A 54 -3.18 14.93 -1.26
N GLN A 55 -4.14 15.09 -0.36
CA GLN A 55 -5.37 15.82 -0.67
C GLN A 55 -5.13 17.32 -0.51
N SER A 56 -5.20 18.08 -1.60
CA SER A 56 -5.27 19.54 -1.52
C SER A 56 -6.70 19.97 -1.19
N VAL A 57 -6.85 20.83 -0.18
CA VAL A 57 -8.12 21.50 0.11
C VAL A 57 -8.01 22.92 -0.42
N THR A 58 -8.65 23.18 -1.56
CA THR A 58 -8.80 24.54 -2.07
C THR A 58 -10.02 25.18 -1.39
N PRO A 59 -9.89 26.33 -0.69
CA PRO A 59 -10.99 26.93 0.08
C PRO A 59 -12.23 27.37 -0.73
N GLY A 60 -12.19 27.33 -2.07
CA GLY A 60 -13.24 27.87 -2.94
C GLY A 60 -14.04 26.87 -3.79
N THR A 61 -13.80 25.55 -3.69
CA THR A 61 -14.36 24.58 -4.66
C THR A 61 -15.31 23.54 -4.05
N ASN A 62 -15.57 23.61 -2.75
CA ASN A 62 -16.44 22.67 -2.03
C ASN A 62 -17.95 22.95 -2.16
N GLU A 63 -18.38 23.81 -3.08
CA GLU A 63 -19.81 24.00 -3.38
C GLU A 63 -20.34 23.00 -4.40
N GLN A 64 -19.54 22.63 -5.42
CA GLN A 64 -19.95 21.62 -6.41
C GLN A 64 -19.97 20.20 -5.83
N SER A 65 -19.09 19.89 -4.87
CA SER A 65 -19.06 18.58 -4.21
C SER A 65 -20.25 18.34 -3.26
N LYS A 66 -20.92 19.40 -2.78
CA LYS A 66 -22.13 19.31 -1.93
C LYS A 66 -23.35 18.78 -2.69
N GLN A 67 -23.43 18.96 -4.01
CA GLN A 67 -24.57 18.50 -4.81
C GLN A 67 -24.71 16.96 -4.84
N TRP A 68 -23.61 16.24 -4.65
CA TRP A 68 -23.59 14.77 -4.66
C TRP A 68 -23.87 14.12 -3.30
N MET A 69 -23.92 14.91 -2.21
CA MET A 69 -24.23 14.39 -0.86
C MET A 69 -25.73 14.27 -0.57
N ASN A 70 -26.58 14.99 -1.32
CA ASN A 70 -28.03 15.04 -1.08
C ASN A 70 -28.87 14.33 -2.15
N ALA A 71 -28.25 13.59 -3.08
CA ALA A 71 -28.98 12.74 -4.02
C ALA A 71 -29.11 11.33 -3.42
N ASN A 72 -30.00 11.18 -2.44
CA ASN A 72 -30.50 9.89 -1.96
C ASN A 72 -31.93 10.05 -1.45
#